data_AF-A0A9E3D3W0-F1
#
_entry.id   AF-A0A9E3D3W0-F1
#
_cell.length_a   1.000
_cell.length_b   1.000
_cell.length_c   1.000
_cell.angle_alpha   90.00
_cell.angle_beta   90.00
_cell.angle_gamma   90.00
#
_symmetry.space_group_name_H-M   'P 1'
#
loop_
_entity.id
_entity.type
_entity.pdbx_description
1 polymer ?
#
loop_
_entity_poly.entity_id
_entity_poly.type
_entity_poly.pdbx_seq_one_letter_code
_entity_poly.pdbx_strand_id
1 'polypeptide(L)'
;MAFTLHSTETEAAPADGFEFLDTGHRRALAELGSLRTLIETMRASGLNARLREDLTEVGQFFDEFSHEHHLDEEKHVFPRLIADRDPEAVNAVRCLLEDHFWLEEDWRELSAQLKALARGEEVDLDQLADNATVFAGLLQAHMVFEETYVYPRARASVDTRLRLEMGREIAARRVRGRVPPQGVAALDAEQLDWLRARLIEREAVLRRAMLEDEVRIQAVERSELEDLREALGRIADGRYGICADCGSALLLSQLLTQPESSLCAACRASYFK
;
A
#
# COMPACT_ATOMS: atom_id res chain seq x y z
N MET A 1 41.60 -39.29 -19.55
CA MET A 1 40.88 -39.13 -18.28
C MET A 1 40.78 -37.63 -18.01
N ALA A 2 39.64 -37.03 -18.34
CA ALA A 2 39.35 -35.62 -18.05
C ALA A 2 38.19 -35.61 -17.05
N PHE A 3 38.47 -35.13 -15.84
CA PHE A 3 37.47 -34.92 -14.80
C PHE A 3 36.86 -33.53 -15.00
N THR A 4 35.57 -33.49 -15.34
CA THR A 4 34.79 -32.26 -15.41
C THR A 4 34.37 -31.88 -14.00
N LEU A 5 34.82 -30.73 -13.51
CA LEU A 5 34.36 -30.14 -12.26
C LEU A 5 32.91 -29.65 -12.44
N HIS A 6 31.97 -30.23 -11.70
CA HIS A 6 30.66 -29.65 -11.49
C HIS A 6 30.81 -28.48 -10.52
N SER A 7 30.53 -27.27 -10.99
CA SER A 7 30.32 -26.11 -10.13
C SER A 7 29.03 -26.31 -9.36
N THR A 8 29.14 -26.52 -8.06
CA THR A 8 27.99 -26.42 -7.15
C THR A 8 27.69 -24.94 -6.97
N GLU A 9 26.63 -24.45 -7.62
CA GLU A 9 25.99 -23.20 -7.21
C GLU A 9 25.52 -23.40 -5.76
N THR A 10 26.19 -22.72 -4.84
CA THR A 10 25.76 -22.63 -3.44
C THR A 10 24.48 -21.80 -3.43
N GLU A 11 23.33 -22.47 -3.40
CA GLU A 11 22.04 -21.85 -3.18
C GLU A 11 22.12 -21.04 -1.88
N ALA A 12 22.05 -19.70 -1.98
CA ALA A 12 22.18 -18.82 -0.83
C ALA A 12 21.11 -19.19 0.21
N ALA A 13 21.51 -19.27 1.48
CA ALA A 13 20.57 -19.57 2.56
C ALA A 13 19.37 -18.59 2.48
N PRO A 14 18.13 -19.07 2.64
CA PRO A 14 16.96 -18.20 2.53
C PRO A 14 17.07 -17.10 3.58
N ALA A 15 17.02 -15.85 3.14
CA ALA A 15 17.07 -14.69 4.02
C ALA A 15 15.94 -14.76 5.06
N ASP A 16 16.21 -14.30 6.27
CA ASP A 16 15.18 -14.15 7.29
C ASP A 16 14.13 -13.14 6.82
N GLY A 17 12.84 -13.45 6.99
CA GLY A 17 11.76 -12.59 6.52
C GLY A 17 11.82 -11.16 7.07
N PHE A 18 12.24 -10.98 8.33
CA PHE A 18 12.40 -9.63 8.85
C PHE A 18 13.70 -8.96 8.41
N GLU A 19 14.76 -9.71 8.11
CA GLU A 19 15.97 -9.14 7.49
C GLU A 19 15.66 -8.61 6.08
N PHE A 20 14.72 -9.26 5.37
CA PHE A 20 14.19 -8.75 4.10
C PHE A 20 13.48 -7.40 4.29
N LEU A 21 12.59 -7.31 5.29
CA LEU A 21 11.89 -6.06 5.63
C LEU A 21 12.87 -4.94 6.05
N ASP A 22 13.80 -5.23 6.96
CA ASP A 22 14.83 -4.27 7.41
C ASP A 22 15.71 -3.80 6.22
N THR A 23 15.98 -4.69 5.26
CA THR A 23 16.70 -4.34 4.02
C THR A 23 15.85 -3.44 3.13
N GLY A 24 14.54 -3.70 3.07
CA GLY A 24 13.56 -2.84 2.43
C GLY A 24 13.61 -1.41 2.98
N HIS A 25 13.52 -1.23 4.30
CA HIS A 25 13.58 0.08 4.96
C HIS A 25 14.89 0.82 4.67
N ARG A 26 16.03 0.13 4.76
CA ARG A 26 17.33 0.75 4.43
C ARG A 26 17.38 1.25 3.00
N ARG A 27 16.80 0.51 2.05
CA ARG A 27 16.70 0.96 0.65
C ARG A 27 15.74 2.14 0.51
N ALA A 28 14.56 2.09 1.13
CA ALA A 28 13.60 3.18 1.10
C ALA A 28 14.19 4.49 1.65
N LEU A 29 14.92 4.44 2.76
CA LEU A 29 15.64 5.60 3.31
C LEU A 29 16.70 6.16 2.36
N ALA A 30 17.43 5.30 1.65
CA ALA A 30 18.39 5.73 0.64
C ALA A 30 17.69 6.46 -0.52
N GLU A 31 16.58 5.91 -1.02
CA GLU A 31 15.84 6.49 -2.14
C GLU A 31 15.09 7.77 -1.77
N LEU A 32 14.62 7.93 -0.52
CA LEU A 32 14.17 9.23 0.00
C LEU A 32 15.29 10.27 -0.02
N GLY A 33 16.52 9.85 0.30
CA GLY A 33 17.71 10.69 0.18
C GLY A 33 17.98 11.12 -1.26
N SER A 34 17.93 10.17 -2.20
CA SER A 34 18.04 10.43 -3.64
C SER A 34 16.98 11.41 -4.12
N LEU A 35 15.70 11.19 -3.77
CA LEU A 35 14.58 12.06 -4.15
C LEU A 35 14.80 13.50 -3.71
N ARG A 36 15.20 13.71 -2.44
CA ARG A 36 15.51 15.05 -1.92
C ARG A 36 16.64 15.72 -2.72
N THR A 37 17.74 15.01 -2.94
CA THR A 37 18.89 15.53 -3.69
C THR A 37 18.52 15.86 -5.14
N LEU A 38 17.65 15.06 -5.78
CA LEU A 38 17.15 15.35 -7.12
C LEU A 38 16.37 16.65 -7.17
N ILE A 39 15.42 16.85 -6.24
CA ILE A 39 14.60 18.07 -6.16
C ILE A 39 15.48 19.30 -5.94
N GLU A 40 16.44 19.24 -5.01
CA GLU A 40 17.40 20.31 -4.75
C GLU A 40 18.25 20.65 -5.98
N THR A 41 18.74 19.62 -6.69
CA THR A 41 19.58 19.80 -7.88
C THR A 41 18.78 20.41 -9.03
N MET A 42 17.53 19.96 -9.24
CA MET A 42 16.62 20.53 -10.23
C MET A 42 16.31 22.00 -9.96
N ARG A 43 16.08 22.37 -8.68
CA ARG A 43 15.88 23.78 -8.29
C ARG A 43 17.11 24.64 -8.57
N ALA A 44 18.31 24.10 -8.35
CA ALA A 44 19.55 24.86 -8.52
C ALA A 44 20.00 24.99 -9.99
N SER A 45 19.84 23.94 -10.79
CA SER A 45 20.49 23.81 -12.10
C SER A 45 19.53 23.54 -13.26
N GLY A 46 18.23 23.38 -12.97
CA GLY A 46 17.23 22.96 -13.94
C GLY A 46 17.31 21.47 -14.28
N LEU A 47 16.28 20.99 -15.00
CA LEU A 47 16.19 19.59 -15.42
C LEU A 47 17.14 19.30 -16.59
N ASN A 48 17.87 18.18 -16.51
CA ASN A 48 18.72 17.68 -17.59
C ASN A 48 18.44 16.20 -17.87
N ALA A 49 19.08 15.64 -18.91
CA ALA A 49 18.85 14.25 -19.32
C ALA A 49 19.14 13.23 -18.20
N ARG A 50 20.22 13.43 -17.45
CA ARG A 50 20.60 12.55 -16.35
C ARG A 50 19.57 12.59 -15.21
N LEU A 51 19.13 13.79 -14.82
CA LEU A 51 18.10 13.94 -13.78
C LEU A 51 16.77 13.29 -14.17
N ARG A 52 16.42 13.24 -15.46
CA ARG A 52 15.22 12.51 -15.93
C ARG A 52 15.35 10.99 -15.76
N GLU A 53 16.54 10.45 -16.00
CA GLU A 53 16.84 9.04 -15.75
C GLU A 53 16.73 8.75 -14.24
N ASP A 54 17.38 9.56 -13.40
CA ASP A 54 17.35 9.38 -11.95
C ASP A 54 15.93 9.51 -11.38
N LEU A 55 15.10 10.45 -11.87
CA LEU A 55 13.67 10.56 -11.51
C LEU A 55 12.88 9.29 -11.86
N THR A 56 13.20 8.68 -13.00
CA THR A 56 12.54 7.44 -13.45
C THR A 56 12.92 6.28 -12.56
N GLU A 57 14.20 6.17 -12.18
CA GLU A 57 14.71 5.12 -11.29
C GLU A 57 14.09 5.22 -9.88
N VAL A 58 14.10 6.42 -9.27
CA VAL A 58 13.47 6.65 -7.95
C VAL A 58 11.97 6.38 -8.01
N GLY A 59 11.30 6.86 -9.06
CA GLY A 59 9.87 6.62 -9.27
C GLY A 59 9.54 5.13 -9.40
N GLN A 60 10.33 4.39 -10.18
CA GLN A 60 10.13 2.95 -10.34
C GLN A 60 10.36 2.20 -9.02
N PHE A 61 11.36 2.59 -8.22
CA PHE A 61 11.60 1.97 -6.94
C PHE A 61 10.37 2.03 -6.04
N PHE A 62 9.79 3.21 -5.82
CA PHE A 62 8.63 3.36 -4.92
C PHE A 62 7.33 2.82 -5.51
N ASP A 63 7.15 2.87 -6.84
CA ASP A 63 6.04 2.18 -7.53
C ASP A 63 6.03 0.66 -7.24
N GLU A 64 7.19 0.06 -7.02
CA GLU A 64 7.33 -1.36 -6.70
C GLU A 64 7.43 -1.63 -5.19
N PHE A 65 8.12 -0.77 -4.45
CA PHE A 65 8.47 -0.97 -3.05
C PHE A 65 7.26 -0.93 -2.14
N SER A 66 6.48 0.16 -2.15
CA SER A 66 5.47 0.42 -1.12
C SER A 66 4.40 -0.67 -1.08
N HIS A 67 3.81 -1.01 -2.24
CA HIS A 67 2.77 -2.03 -2.31
C HIS A 67 3.25 -3.39 -1.81
N GLU A 68 4.43 -3.79 -2.25
CA GLU A 68 4.96 -5.13 -1.99
C GLU A 68 5.50 -5.26 -0.56
N HIS A 69 6.06 -4.20 0.00
CA HIS A 69 6.50 -4.12 1.39
C HIS A 69 5.30 -4.22 2.36
N HIS A 70 4.30 -3.35 2.19
CA HIS A 70 3.09 -3.36 3.02
C HIS A 70 2.38 -4.72 2.95
N LEU A 71 2.33 -5.34 1.76
CA LEU A 71 1.75 -6.68 1.60
C LEU A 71 2.51 -7.76 2.38
N ASP A 72 3.84 -7.64 2.51
CA ASP A 72 4.64 -8.57 3.30
C ASP A 72 4.27 -8.47 4.79
N GLU A 73 4.05 -7.26 5.28
CA GLU A 73 3.70 -6.99 6.67
C GLU A 73 2.27 -7.41 7.00
N GLU A 74 1.32 -7.03 6.15
CA GLU A 74 -0.08 -7.40 6.28
C GLU A 74 -0.28 -8.92 6.25
N LYS A 75 0.55 -9.64 5.49
CA LYS A 75 0.47 -11.10 5.37
C LYS A 75 1.19 -11.83 6.49
N HIS A 76 2.35 -11.35 6.94
CA HIS A 76 3.24 -12.14 7.79
C HIS A 76 3.50 -11.55 9.16
N VAL A 77 3.40 -10.23 9.32
CA VAL A 77 3.74 -9.49 10.55
C VAL A 77 2.48 -9.17 11.34
N PHE A 78 1.52 -8.45 10.75
CA PHE A 78 0.32 -7.98 11.47
C PHE A 78 -0.55 -9.11 12.05
N PRO A 79 -0.75 -10.27 11.37
CA PRO A 79 -1.50 -11.38 11.95
C PRO A 79 -0.88 -11.91 13.25
N ARG A 80 0.42 -11.71 13.47
CA ARG A 80 1.12 -12.14 14.67
C ARG A 80 0.83 -11.26 15.87
N LEU A 81 0.64 -9.96 15.64
CA LEU A 81 0.33 -8.98 16.70
C LEU A 81 -1.11 -9.12 17.17
N ILE A 82 -2.05 -9.39 16.28
CA ILE A 82 -3.48 -9.43 16.61
C ILE A 82 -3.95 -10.78 17.15
N ALA A 83 -3.13 -11.83 17.04
CA ALA A 83 -3.49 -13.19 17.46
C ALA A 83 -3.90 -13.27 18.94
N ASP A 84 -3.18 -12.56 19.80
CA ASP A 84 -3.43 -12.55 21.26
C ASP A 84 -4.44 -11.47 21.69
N ARG A 85 -5.01 -10.72 20.74
CA ARG A 85 -6.02 -9.65 20.95
C ARG A 85 -5.61 -8.60 21.97
N ASP A 86 -4.32 -8.34 22.13
CA ASP A 86 -3.81 -7.23 22.93
C ASP A 86 -4.31 -5.89 22.33
N PRO A 87 -5.09 -5.07 23.09
CA PRO A 87 -5.66 -3.85 22.54
C PRO A 87 -4.62 -2.86 22.01
N GLU A 88 -3.43 -2.81 22.62
CA GLU A 88 -2.36 -1.92 22.20
C GLU A 88 -1.77 -2.37 20.86
N ALA A 89 -1.47 -3.66 20.71
CA ALA A 89 -1.00 -4.25 19.45
C ALA A 89 -2.04 -4.15 18.33
N VAL A 90 -3.33 -4.35 18.63
CA VAL A 90 -4.42 -4.18 17.66
C VAL A 90 -4.53 -2.73 17.21
N ASN A 91 -4.44 -1.77 18.13
CA ASN A 91 -4.44 -0.36 17.77
C ASN A 91 -3.21 0.02 16.94
N ALA A 92 -2.03 -0.50 17.27
CA ALA A 92 -0.81 -0.29 16.49
C ALA A 92 -0.97 -0.76 15.04
N VAL A 93 -1.50 -1.98 14.82
CA VAL A 93 -1.78 -2.49 13.47
C VAL A 93 -2.80 -1.62 12.74
N ARG A 94 -3.82 -1.12 13.43
CA ARG A 94 -4.80 -0.20 12.82
C ARG A 94 -4.15 1.10 12.35
N CYS A 95 -3.28 1.70 13.17
CA CYS A 95 -2.55 2.91 12.78
C CYS A 95 -1.66 2.64 11.55
N LEU A 96 -0.94 1.52 11.50
CA LEU A 96 -0.08 1.18 10.35
C LEU A 96 -0.88 0.95 9.07
N LEU A 97 -2.04 0.31 9.15
CA LEU A 97 -2.93 0.15 7.99
C LEU A 97 -3.47 1.50 7.49
N GLU A 98 -3.67 2.46 8.39
CA GLU A 98 -4.03 3.83 8.01
C GLU A 98 -2.83 4.56 7.37
N ASP A 99 -1.64 4.38 7.91
CA ASP A 99 -0.41 4.91 7.31
C ASP A 99 -0.16 4.31 5.91
N HIS A 100 -0.33 2.99 5.71
CA HIS A 100 -0.21 2.33 4.40
C HIS A 100 -1.10 3.02 3.36
N PHE A 101 -2.34 3.34 3.73
CA PHE A 101 -3.27 4.04 2.86
C PHE A 101 -2.76 5.43 2.48
N TRP A 102 -2.36 6.23 3.47
CA TRP A 102 -1.86 7.58 3.21
C TRP A 102 -0.55 7.59 2.41
N LEU A 103 0.35 6.63 2.68
CA LEU A 103 1.57 6.44 1.91
C LEU A 103 1.28 6.09 0.45
N GLU A 104 0.29 5.24 0.17
CA GLU A 104 -0.11 4.92 -1.20
C GLU A 104 -0.73 6.13 -1.93
N GLU A 105 -1.55 6.93 -1.24
CA GLU A 105 -2.18 8.13 -1.82
C GLU A 105 -1.16 9.24 -2.09
N ASP A 106 -0.30 9.55 -1.11
CA ASP A 106 0.78 10.53 -1.24
C ASP A 106 1.74 10.11 -2.36
N TRP A 107 2.07 8.81 -2.44
CA TRP A 107 2.91 8.30 -3.51
C TRP A 107 2.23 8.38 -4.88
N ARG A 108 0.92 8.13 -4.99
CA ARG A 108 0.20 8.24 -6.27
C ARG A 108 0.30 9.65 -6.83
N GLU A 109 0.17 10.67 -5.99
CA GLU A 109 0.32 12.07 -6.39
C GLU A 109 1.77 12.38 -6.81
N LEU A 110 2.74 12.01 -5.97
CA LEU A 110 4.16 12.21 -6.25
C LEU A 110 4.61 11.50 -7.54
N SER A 111 4.25 10.23 -7.70
CA SER A 111 4.59 9.42 -8.87
C SER A 111 4.09 10.07 -10.17
N ALA A 112 2.90 10.68 -10.16
CA ALA A 112 2.38 11.42 -11.30
C ALA A 112 3.26 12.65 -11.64
N GLN A 113 3.67 13.42 -10.62
CA GLN A 113 4.55 14.58 -10.77
C GLN A 113 5.94 14.19 -11.28
N LEU A 114 6.55 13.15 -10.71
CA LEU A 114 7.86 12.65 -11.14
C LEU A 114 7.84 12.15 -12.59
N LYS A 115 6.78 11.42 -12.98
CA LYS A 115 6.60 10.95 -14.36
C LYS A 115 6.40 12.10 -15.35
N ALA A 116 5.69 13.16 -14.97
CA ALA A 116 5.54 14.36 -15.78
C ALA A 116 6.89 15.07 -15.99
N LEU A 117 7.66 15.28 -14.92
CA LEU A 117 9.01 15.84 -15.02
C LEU A 117 9.93 14.97 -15.90
N ALA A 118 9.90 13.65 -15.76
CA ALA A 118 10.71 12.74 -16.58
C ALA A 118 10.39 12.86 -18.08
N ARG A 119 9.12 13.16 -18.45
CA ARG A 119 8.71 13.45 -19.84
C ARG A 119 9.06 14.86 -20.31
N GLY A 120 9.57 15.72 -19.41
CA GLY A 120 9.89 17.12 -19.70
C GLY A 120 8.68 18.05 -19.64
N GLU A 121 7.60 17.63 -19.00
CA GLU A 121 6.43 18.49 -18.73
C GLU A 121 6.73 19.47 -17.59
N GLU A 122 6.02 20.59 -17.56
CA GLU A 122 6.14 21.56 -16.47
C GLU A 122 5.43 21.05 -15.22
N VAL A 123 6.14 21.10 -14.09
CA VAL A 123 5.64 20.78 -12.75
C VAL A 123 6.11 21.86 -11.80
N ASP A 124 5.25 22.26 -10.89
CA ASP A 124 5.63 23.17 -9.80
C ASP A 124 6.61 22.45 -8.86
N LEU A 125 7.88 22.86 -8.92
CA LEU A 125 8.95 22.27 -8.09
C LEU A 125 8.80 22.59 -6.61
N ASP A 126 8.07 23.65 -6.25
CA ASP A 126 7.80 23.97 -4.85
C ASP A 126 6.71 23.06 -4.29
N GLN A 127 5.62 22.87 -5.02
CA GLN A 127 4.59 21.90 -4.65
C GLN A 127 5.14 20.46 -4.60
N LEU A 128 5.97 20.07 -5.57
CA LEU A 128 6.63 18.75 -5.56
C LEU A 128 7.50 18.56 -4.30
N ALA A 129 8.25 19.58 -3.91
CA ALA A 129 9.11 19.51 -2.74
C ALA A 129 8.31 19.38 -1.44
N ASP A 130 7.19 20.09 -1.34
CA ASP A 130 6.28 20.01 -0.19
C ASP A 130 5.64 18.63 -0.10
N ASN A 131 5.11 18.11 -1.20
CA ASN A 131 4.56 16.75 -1.28
C ASN A 131 5.61 15.69 -0.91
N ALA A 132 6.84 15.83 -1.42
CA ALA A 132 7.93 14.90 -1.12
C ALA A 132 8.34 14.94 0.35
N THR A 133 8.26 16.12 0.98
CA THR A 133 8.53 16.30 2.41
C THR A 133 7.46 15.62 3.26
N VAL A 134 6.18 15.75 2.91
CA VAL A 134 5.07 15.10 3.61
C VAL A 134 5.21 13.58 3.54
N PHE A 135 5.36 13.03 2.33
CA PHE A 135 5.54 11.59 2.11
C PHE A 135 6.76 11.04 2.85
N ALA A 136 7.91 11.70 2.75
CA ALA A 136 9.13 11.28 3.43
C ALA A 136 8.96 11.28 4.95
N GLY A 137 8.29 12.29 5.50
CA GLY A 137 8.00 12.39 6.93
C GLY A 137 7.12 11.25 7.43
N LEU A 138 6.03 10.94 6.71
CA LEU A 138 5.14 9.84 7.04
C LEU A 138 5.87 8.50 6.95
N LEU A 139 6.57 8.23 5.84
CA LEU A 139 7.26 6.95 5.62
C LEU A 139 8.36 6.72 6.66
N GLN A 140 9.11 7.76 7.04
CA GLN A 140 10.13 7.66 8.09
C GLN A 140 9.52 7.38 9.47
N ALA A 141 8.44 8.08 9.84
CA ALA A 141 7.76 7.85 11.11
C ALA A 141 7.18 6.44 11.20
N HIS A 142 6.60 5.98 10.09
CA HIS A 142 6.05 4.64 9.91
C HIS A 142 7.12 3.56 10.14
N MET A 143 8.24 3.61 9.39
CA MET A 143 9.35 2.66 9.54
C MET A 143 9.94 2.66 10.96
N VAL A 144 10.05 3.83 11.60
CA VAL A 144 10.51 3.91 13.00
C VAL A 144 9.54 3.19 13.94
N PHE A 145 8.23 3.38 13.77
CA PHE A 145 7.24 2.70 14.59
C PHE A 145 7.31 1.18 14.40
N GLU A 146 7.49 0.74 13.16
CA GLU A 146 7.65 -0.68 12.83
C GLU A 146 8.88 -1.31 13.48
N GLU A 147 10.05 -0.70 13.28
CA GLU A 147 11.33 -1.22 13.77
C GLU A 147 11.42 -1.20 15.31
N THR A 148 10.80 -0.21 15.96
CA THR A 148 10.91 -0.02 17.42
C THR A 148 9.81 -0.72 18.21
N TYR A 149 8.64 -0.96 17.62
CA TYR A 149 7.48 -1.49 18.32
C TYR A 149 6.94 -2.79 17.71
N VAL A 150 6.69 -2.79 16.40
CA VAL A 150 5.94 -3.84 15.70
C VAL A 150 6.79 -5.07 15.46
N TYR A 151 7.94 -4.89 14.80
CA TYR A 151 8.85 -5.99 14.46
C TYR A 151 9.38 -6.71 15.70
N PRO A 152 9.78 -6.04 16.80
CA PRO A 152 10.18 -6.74 18.02
C PRO A 152 9.07 -7.64 18.59
N ARG A 153 7.82 -7.17 18.60
CA ARG A 153 6.66 -7.95 19.06
C ARG A 153 6.36 -9.13 18.14
N ALA A 154 6.33 -8.89 16.83
CA ALA A 154 6.13 -9.96 15.85
C ALA A 154 7.24 -11.03 15.98
N ARG A 155 8.51 -10.63 16.04
CA ARG A 155 9.67 -11.53 16.20
C ARG A 155 9.59 -12.37 17.48
N ALA A 156 9.05 -11.83 18.57
CA ALA A 156 8.89 -12.57 19.82
C ALA A 156 7.85 -13.71 19.72
N SER A 157 6.90 -13.59 18.79
CA SER A 157 5.81 -14.56 18.59
C SER A 157 6.08 -15.62 17.51
N VAL A 158 7.23 -15.56 16.81
CA VAL A 158 7.56 -16.48 15.70
C VAL A 158 8.91 -17.15 15.89
N ASP A 159 8.96 -18.45 15.61
CA ASP A 159 10.20 -19.22 15.63
C ASP A 159 11.05 -19.00 14.36
N THR A 160 12.30 -19.49 14.39
CA THR A 160 13.22 -19.40 13.25
C THR A 160 12.67 -20.05 11.98
N ARG A 161 11.90 -21.13 12.10
CA ARG A 161 11.34 -21.83 10.94
C ARG A 161 10.34 -20.94 10.21
N LEU A 162 9.41 -20.32 10.93
CA LEU A 162 8.41 -19.41 10.37
C LEU A 162 9.07 -18.17 9.75
N ARG A 163 10.13 -17.64 10.37
CA ARG A 163 10.89 -16.50 9.82
C ARG A 163 11.55 -16.82 8.48
N LEU A 164 12.11 -18.02 8.34
CA LEU A 164 12.69 -18.48 7.07
C LEU A 164 11.61 -18.82 6.03
N GLU A 165 10.43 -19.28 6.45
CA GLU A 165 9.28 -19.50 5.56
C GLU A 165 8.76 -18.18 4.97
N MET A 166 8.62 -17.15 5.81
CA MET A 166 8.31 -15.79 5.37
C MET A 166 9.32 -15.31 4.33
N GLY A 167 10.63 -15.40 4.62
CA GLY A 167 11.66 -14.95 3.68
C GLY A 167 11.67 -15.69 2.35
N ARG A 168 11.45 -17.02 2.35
CA ARG A 168 11.28 -17.80 1.11
C ARG A 168 10.08 -17.35 0.30
N GLU A 169 8.97 -17.06 0.97
CA GLU A 169 7.73 -16.65 0.32
C GLU A 169 7.86 -15.25 -0.29
N ILE A 170 8.46 -14.30 0.43
CA ILE A 170 8.75 -12.96 -0.08
C ILE A 170 9.68 -13.06 -1.30
N ALA A 171 10.79 -13.80 -1.18
CA ALA A 171 11.73 -13.98 -2.29
C ALA A 171 11.06 -14.60 -3.53
N ALA A 172 10.19 -15.61 -3.33
CA ALA A 172 9.47 -16.26 -4.42
C ALA A 172 8.50 -15.30 -5.14
N ARG A 173 7.82 -14.41 -4.42
CA ARG A 173 6.97 -13.37 -5.01
C ARG A 173 7.78 -12.38 -5.86
N ARG A 174 8.95 -11.97 -5.39
CA ARG A 174 9.84 -11.02 -6.08
C ARG A 174 10.47 -11.61 -7.35
N VAL A 175 10.81 -12.90 -7.35
CA VAL A 175 11.40 -13.60 -8.52
C VAL A 175 10.38 -13.86 -9.64
N ARG A 176 9.09 -14.03 -9.32
CA ARG A 176 8.08 -14.41 -10.31
C ARG A 176 7.55 -13.28 -11.19
N GLY A 177 7.96 -12.03 -10.97
CA GLY A 177 7.52 -10.89 -11.78
C GLY A 177 6.01 -10.66 -11.70
N ARG A 178 5.60 -9.64 -10.94
CA ARG A 178 4.25 -9.05 -10.89
C ARG A 178 3.12 -10.10 -10.95
N VAL A 179 2.89 -10.81 -9.84
CA VAL A 179 1.65 -11.56 -9.64
C VAL A 179 0.68 -10.62 -8.93
N PRO A 180 -0.47 -10.24 -9.54
CA PRO A 180 -1.45 -9.41 -8.85
C PRO A 180 -1.97 -10.18 -7.61
N PRO A 181 -2.21 -9.48 -6.48
CA PRO A 181 -2.63 -10.11 -5.23
C PRO A 181 -3.91 -10.93 -5.43
N GLN A 182 -3.93 -12.15 -4.91
CA GLN A 182 -5.09 -13.02 -4.93
C GLN A 182 -6.11 -12.53 -3.90
N GLY A 183 -7.36 -12.33 -4.35
CA GLY A 183 -8.43 -11.66 -3.64
C GLY A 183 -9.00 -12.38 -2.41
N VAL A 184 -9.86 -11.64 -1.72
CA VAL A 184 -10.39 -11.89 -0.38
C VAL A 184 -11.18 -13.18 -0.31
N ALA A 185 -10.61 -14.19 0.33
CA ALA A 185 -11.31 -15.38 0.77
C ALA A 185 -10.96 -15.67 2.24
N ALA A 186 -11.22 -14.71 3.14
CA ALA A 186 -11.35 -14.90 4.61
C ALA A 186 -11.46 -13.54 5.33
N LEU A 187 -12.59 -12.83 5.21
CA LEU A 187 -12.95 -11.84 6.23
C LEU A 187 -13.91 -12.49 7.21
N ASP A 188 -13.61 -12.40 8.50
CA ASP A 188 -14.48 -12.90 9.55
C ASP A 188 -15.54 -11.87 9.98
N ALA A 189 -16.44 -12.29 10.87
CA ALA A 189 -17.58 -11.49 11.30
C ALA A 189 -17.17 -10.21 12.04
N GLU A 190 -16.03 -10.20 12.74
CA GLU A 190 -15.53 -9.06 13.50
C GLU A 190 -14.94 -8.01 12.56
N GLN A 191 -14.22 -8.46 11.54
CA GLN A 191 -13.69 -7.62 10.47
C GLN A 191 -14.82 -6.99 9.63
N LEU A 192 -15.90 -7.73 9.36
CA LEU A 192 -17.09 -7.21 8.68
C LEU A 192 -17.85 -6.17 9.51
N ASP A 193 -17.92 -6.36 10.83
CA ASP A 193 -18.60 -5.41 11.74
C ASP A 193 -17.84 -4.09 11.87
N TRP A 194 -16.51 -4.15 11.88
CA TRP A 194 -15.65 -2.97 11.85
C TRP A 194 -15.76 -2.17 10.53
N LEU A 195 -15.76 -2.86 9.39
CA LEU A 195 -15.96 -2.22 8.07
C LEU A 195 -17.35 -1.55 7.98
N ARG A 196 -18.39 -2.18 8.53
CA ARG A 196 -19.72 -1.56 8.66
C ARG A 196 -19.68 -0.28 9.49
N ALA A 197 -19.03 -0.29 10.65
CA ALA A 197 -18.96 0.88 11.52
C ALA A 197 -18.29 2.08 10.82
N ARG A 198 -17.20 1.84 10.09
CA ARG A 198 -16.46 2.87 9.33
C ARG A 198 -17.28 3.46 8.17
N LEU A 199 -18.04 2.61 7.48
CA LEU A 199 -18.97 3.03 6.42
C LEU A 199 -20.13 3.89 6.96
N ILE A 200 -20.70 3.50 8.11
CA ILE A 200 -21.76 4.25 8.78
C ILE A 200 -21.26 5.64 9.20
N GLU A 201 -20.04 5.73 9.72
CA GLU A 201 -19.44 7.00 10.13
C GLU A 201 -19.21 7.93 8.94
N ARG A 202 -18.64 7.41 7.84
CA ARG A 202 -18.43 8.17 6.61
C ARG A 202 -19.75 8.62 5.97
N GLU A 203 -20.77 7.76 5.95
CA GLU A 203 -22.13 8.13 5.51
C GLU A 203 -22.72 9.26 6.37
N ALA A 204 -22.53 9.21 7.69
CA ALA A 204 -23.06 10.22 8.61
C ALA A 204 -22.38 11.60 8.41
N VAL A 205 -21.09 11.62 8.10
CA VAL A 205 -20.34 12.85 7.76
C VAL A 205 -20.88 13.46 6.46
N LEU A 206 -21.03 12.66 5.40
CA LEU A 206 -21.57 13.14 4.12
C LEU A 206 -23.02 13.62 4.26
N ARG A 207 -23.88 12.88 4.96
CA ARG A 207 -25.26 13.32 5.24
C ARG A 207 -25.32 14.64 6.00
N ARG A 208 -24.40 14.86 6.96
CA ARG A 208 -24.34 16.12 7.71
C ARG A 208 -23.90 17.28 6.81
N ALA A 209 -22.87 17.07 6.00
CA ALA A 209 -22.44 18.05 5.01
C ALA A 209 -23.56 18.41 4.02
N MET A 210 -24.35 17.42 3.57
CA MET A 210 -25.51 17.63 2.69
C MET A 210 -26.67 18.39 3.35
N LEU A 211 -26.82 18.31 4.67
CA LEU A 211 -27.83 19.06 5.42
C LEU A 211 -27.38 20.49 5.74
N GLU A 212 -26.08 20.74 5.86
CA GLU A 212 -25.51 22.05 6.17
C GLU A 212 -25.40 22.96 4.93
N ASP A 213 -25.35 22.40 3.72
CA ASP A 213 -25.19 23.15 2.44
C ASP A 213 -26.31 22.84 1.41
N GLU A 214 -27.58 22.94 1.82
CA GLU A 214 -28.78 22.53 1.03
C GLU A 214 -28.87 23.11 -0.39
N VAL A 215 -28.23 24.25 -0.68
CA VAL A 215 -28.34 24.97 -1.96
C VAL A 215 -27.21 24.61 -2.93
N ARG A 216 -26.13 23.96 -2.45
CA ARG A 216 -24.94 23.64 -3.24
C ARG A 216 -24.65 22.13 -3.33
N ILE A 217 -25.65 21.28 -3.11
CA ILE A 217 -25.48 19.83 -3.28
C ILE A 217 -25.04 19.55 -4.73
N GLN A 218 -23.78 19.15 -4.90
CA GLN A 218 -23.26 18.77 -6.21
C GLN A 218 -23.79 17.37 -6.56
N ALA A 219 -24.05 17.12 -7.85
CA ALA A 219 -24.53 15.81 -8.31
C ALA A 219 -23.57 14.66 -7.93
N VAL A 220 -22.28 14.97 -7.75
CA VAL A 220 -21.23 14.05 -7.32
C VAL A 220 -21.46 13.58 -5.88
N GLU A 221 -21.67 14.50 -4.93
CA GLU A 221 -21.89 14.17 -3.51
C GLU A 221 -23.17 13.34 -3.30
N ARG A 222 -24.19 13.54 -4.14
CA ARG A 222 -25.42 12.73 -4.13
C ARG A 222 -25.17 11.31 -4.67
N SER A 223 -24.38 11.18 -5.73
CA SER A 223 -23.97 9.88 -6.28
C SER A 223 -23.17 9.08 -5.26
N GLU A 224 -22.22 9.73 -4.58
CA GLU A 224 -21.41 9.08 -3.54
C GLU A 224 -22.27 8.53 -2.38
N LEU A 225 -23.33 9.24 -1.99
CA LEU A 225 -24.26 8.75 -0.97
C LEU A 225 -25.07 7.53 -1.44
N GLU A 226 -25.44 7.48 -2.71
CA GLU A 226 -26.15 6.33 -3.30
C GLU A 226 -25.25 5.10 -3.38
N ASP A 227 -23.99 5.27 -3.80
CA ASP A 227 -22.99 4.21 -3.87
C ASP A 227 -22.71 3.59 -2.47
N LEU A 228 -22.58 4.44 -1.44
CA LEU A 228 -22.39 3.99 -0.05
C LEU A 228 -23.61 3.22 0.48
N ARG A 229 -24.84 3.63 0.14
CA ARG A 229 -26.07 2.91 0.54
C ARG A 229 -26.18 1.55 -0.13
N GLU A 230 -25.81 1.46 -1.40
CA GLU A 230 -25.78 0.18 -2.11
C GLU A 230 -24.76 -0.77 -1.47
N ALA A 231 -23.58 -0.24 -1.10
CA ALA A 231 -22.54 -0.97 -0.39
C ALA A 231 -23.05 -1.55 0.94
N LEU A 232 -23.72 -0.73 1.77
CA LEU A 232 -24.34 -1.17 3.02
C LEU A 232 -25.39 -2.28 2.79
N GLY A 233 -26.18 -2.18 1.71
CA GLY A 233 -27.11 -3.21 1.28
C GLY A 233 -26.42 -4.54 0.97
N ARG A 234 -25.31 -4.50 0.22
CA ARG A 234 -24.48 -5.68 -0.07
C ARG A 234 -23.88 -6.30 1.20
N ILE A 235 -23.58 -5.51 2.23
CA ILE A 235 -23.11 -6.10 3.49
C ILE A 235 -24.29 -6.77 4.22
N ALA A 236 -25.45 -6.13 4.27
CA ALA A 236 -26.65 -6.67 4.92
C ALA A 236 -27.07 -8.03 4.35
N ASP A 237 -26.91 -8.24 3.04
CA ASP A 237 -27.27 -9.49 2.37
C ASP A 237 -26.09 -10.45 2.12
N GLY A 238 -24.89 -10.12 2.61
CA GLY A 238 -23.71 -10.99 2.56
C GLY A 238 -22.99 -11.05 1.21
N ARG A 239 -23.31 -10.14 0.28
CA ARG A 239 -22.66 -10.05 -1.04
C ARG A 239 -21.51 -9.05 -1.10
N TYR A 240 -21.23 -8.33 -0.01
CA TYR A 240 -20.15 -7.36 0.04
C TYR A 240 -18.78 -8.01 -0.15
N GLY A 241 -17.91 -7.35 -0.91
CA GLY A 241 -16.61 -7.87 -1.29
C GLY A 241 -16.64 -8.89 -2.43
N ILE A 242 -17.78 -9.09 -3.08
CA ILE A 242 -17.91 -9.89 -4.30
C ILE A 242 -18.21 -8.94 -5.48
N CYS A 243 -17.48 -9.12 -6.58
CA CYS A 243 -17.69 -8.38 -7.82
C CYS A 243 -19.08 -8.68 -8.39
N ALA A 244 -19.86 -7.64 -8.66
CA ALA A 244 -21.22 -7.74 -9.16
C ALA A 244 -21.32 -8.38 -10.56
N ASP A 245 -20.25 -8.31 -11.37
CA ASP A 245 -20.25 -8.85 -12.73
C ASP A 245 -19.72 -10.28 -12.82
N CYS A 246 -18.47 -10.49 -12.40
CA CYS A 246 -17.78 -11.76 -12.60
C CYS A 246 -17.87 -12.69 -11.39
N GLY A 247 -18.41 -12.22 -10.26
CA GLY A 247 -18.53 -12.99 -9.02
C GLY A 247 -17.20 -13.27 -8.31
N SER A 248 -16.08 -12.70 -8.76
CA SER A 248 -14.79 -12.83 -8.06
C SER A 248 -14.74 -11.95 -6.82
N ALA A 249 -13.91 -12.31 -5.84
CA ALA A 249 -13.66 -11.43 -4.70
C ALA A 249 -13.03 -10.10 -5.14
N LEU A 250 -13.46 -9.00 -4.51
CA LEU A 250 -12.80 -7.70 -4.58
C LEU A 250 -11.57 -7.71 -3.68
N LEU A 251 -10.56 -6.90 -3.99
CA LEU A 251 -9.37 -6.80 -3.13
C LEU A 251 -9.71 -6.06 -1.85
N LEU A 252 -9.12 -6.47 -0.72
CA LEU A 252 -9.31 -5.79 0.56
C LEU A 252 -8.78 -4.35 0.47
N SER A 253 -7.60 -4.15 -0.11
CA SER A 253 -7.06 -2.81 -0.39
C SER A 253 -8.07 -1.96 -1.19
N GLN A 254 -8.68 -2.52 -2.24
CA GLN A 254 -9.71 -1.81 -3.02
C GLN A 254 -10.94 -1.43 -2.17
N LEU A 255 -11.40 -2.30 -1.28
CA LEU A 255 -12.54 -2.01 -0.39
C LEU A 255 -12.17 -1.11 0.80
N LEU A 256 -10.89 -0.99 1.14
CA LEU A 256 -10.40 -0.01 2.09
C LEU A 256 -10.28 1.38 1.44
N THR A 257 -9.88 1.45 0.17
CA THR A 257 -9.81 2.69 -0.63
C THR A 257 -11.19 3.18 -1.07
N GLN A 258 -12.01 2.30 -1.63
CA GLN A 258 -13.36 2.56 -2.15
C GLN A 258 -14.33 1.50 -1.63
N PRO A 259 -14.77 1.62 -0.37
CA PRO A 259 -15.70 0.67 0.26
C PRO A 259 -16.97 0.45 -0.56
N GLU A 260 -17.43 1.47 -1.27
CA GLU A 260 -18.60 1.43 -2.13
C GLU A 260 -18.41 0.62 -3.43
N SER A 261 -17.19 0.20 -3.73
CA SER A 261 -16.88 -0.58 -4.92
C SER A 261 -17.76 -1.84 -5.05
N SER A 262 -18.41 -1.97 -6.19
CA SER A 262 -19.15 -3.17 -6.59
C SER A 262 -18.40 -4.03 -7.62
N LEU A 263 -17.32 -3.51 -8.23
CA LEU A 263 -16.60 -4.16 -9.34
C LEU A 263 -15.11 -4.35 -9.05
N CYS A 264 -14.54 -5.47 -9.50
CA CYS A 264 -13.09 -5.71 -9.41
C CYS A 264 -12.33 -4.82 -10.40
N ALA A 265 -11.05 -4.57 -10.14
CA ALA A 265 -10.20 -3.75 -11.02
C ALA A 265 -10.27 -4.18 -12.50
N ALA A 266 -10.37 -5.50 -12.78
CA ALA A 266 -10.49 -6.03 -14.13
C ALA A 266 -11.84 -5.68 -14.79
N CYS A 267 -12.98 -5.93 -14.12
CA CYS A 267 -14.32 -5.60 -14.64
C CYS A 267 -14.51 -4.09 -14.78
N ARG A 268 -14.01 -3.31 -13.83
CA ARG A 268 -14.02 -1.85 -13.90
C ARG A 268 -13.28 -1.34 -15.14
N ALA A 269 -12.09 -1.88 -15.41
CA ALA A 269 -11.32 -1.52 -16.60
C ALA A 269 -12.01 -1.90 -17.94
N SER A 270 -12.96 -2.85 -17.94
CA SER A 270 -13.73 -3.18 -19.14
C SER A 270 -14.87 -2.22 -19.48
N TYR A 271 -15.35 -1.41 -18.53
CA TYR A 271 -16.39 -0.38 -18.79
C TYR A 271 -15.84 0.92 -19.36
N PHE A 272 -14.53 1.16 -19.27
CA PHE A 272 -13.87 2.39 -19.72
C PHE A 272 -13.08 2.21 -21.04
N LYS A 273 -13.38 1.17 -21.82
CA LYS A 273 -12.82 0.91 -23.15
C LYS A 273 -13.79 1.23 -24.28
#